data_AF-O76594-F1
#
_entry.id   AF-O76594-F1
#
_cell.length_a   1.000
_cell.length_b   1.000
_cell.length_c   1.000
_cell.angle_alpha   90.00
_cell.angle_beta   90.00
_cell.angle_gamma   90.00
#
_symmetry.space_group_name_H-M   'P 1'
#
loop_
_entity.id
_entity.type
_entity.pdbx_description
1 polymer ?
#
loop_
_entity_poly.entity_id
_entity_poly.type
_entity_poly.pdbx_seq_one_letter_code
_entity_poly.pdbx_strand_id
1 'polypeptide(L)'
;MNFLTLFLTIQCLMVGTECCMRMVPPDDVYIPSTLAPVESTMAPGVSTMTPGGIYTSAETEAPEVTMMTTPAMESSTVTEQLCKISAATCPDLASVISGQVAMTTDTDGCIELSCVPGNDPSLTASFDNSEIPPPTPGDVGDDFSIRVPLPPQEVVGGLSGYYGLVCENNKLKATKYPLGIDTYTGSGIFGADGSYNGKKSALNIVQCE
;
A
#
# COMPACT_ATOMS: atom_id res chain seq x y z
N MET A 1 12.04 32.21 36.68
CA MET A 1 13.16 32.54 35.78
C MET A 1 12.59 32.66 34.36
N ASN A 2 12.94 33.73 33.66
CA ASN A 2 12.24 34.29 32.49
C ASN A 2 12.12 33.31 31.30
N PHE A 3 10.90 32.80 31.05
CA PHE A 3 10.57 32.06 29.82
C PHE A 3 10.64 32.93 28.54
N LEU A 4 10.50 34.25 28.67
CA LEU A 4 10.57 35.17 27.53
C LEU A 4 11.95 35.23 26.86
N THR A 5 13.03 34.97 27.60
CA THR A 5 14.40 35.07 27.06
C THR A 5 14.76 33.86 26.18
N LEU A 6 14.12 32.71 26.40
CA LEU A 6 14.36 31.48 25.63
C LEU A 6 13.79 31.57 24.20
N PHE A 7 12.62 32.19 24.04
CA PHE A 7 11.96 32.34 22.73
C PHE A 7 12.73 33.26 21.76
N LEU A 8 13.40 34.29 22.27
CA LEU A 8 14.20 35.20 21.44
C LEU A 8 15.48 34.56 20.89
N THR A 9 16.07 33.60 21.61
CA THR A 9 17.26 32.88 21.12
C THR A 9 16.94 31.83 20.05
N ILE A 10 15.73 31.26 20.07
CA ILE A 10 15.33 30.22 19.11
C ILE A 10 15.01 30.81 17.73
N GLN A 11 14.42 32.02 17.67
CA GLN A 11 14.16 32.71 16.40
C GLN A 11 15.43 33.09 15.63
N CYS A 12 16.58 33.27 16.30
CA CYS A 12 17.83 33.61 15.61
C CYS A 12 18.51 32.41 14.89
N LEU A 13 18.15 31.16 15.22
CA LEU A 13 18.79 29.98 14.62
C LEU A 13 18.12 29.50 13.31
N MET A 14 16.92 29.98 12.99
CA MET A 14 16.14 29.50 11.84
C MET A 14 16.41 30.28 10.53
N VAL A 15 17.34 31.24 10.52
CA VAL A 15 17.66 32.07 9.33
C VAL A 15 18.84 31.50 8.50
N GLY A 16 19.28 30.27 8.79
CA GLY A 16 20.59 29.76 8.36
C GLY A 16 20.66 28.64 7.33
N THR A 17 19.60 28.29 6.58
CA THR A 17 19.67 27.18 5.61
C THR A 17 18.93 27.46 4.30
N GLU A 18 19.42 28.40 3.50
CA GLU A 18 19.22 28.39 2.05
C GLU A 18 20.47 27.82 1.39
N CYS A 19 20.46 26.55 1.00
CA CYS A 19 21.51 25.97 0.15
C CYS A 19 20.95 24.90 -0.78
N CYS A 20 21.08 25.20 -2.07
CA CYS A 20 21.19 24.27 -3.20
C CYS A 20 19.91 23.61 -3.72
N MET A 21 19.18 24.35 -4.56
CA MET A 21 18.42 23.75 -5.67
C MET A 21 19.39 22.98 -6.58
N ARG A 22 19.11 21.70 -6.85
CA ARG A 22 19.65 21.00 -8.01
C ARG A 22 18.50 20.73 -8.99
N MET A 23 18.55 21.44 -10.11
CA MET A 23 17.82 21.12 -11.33
C MET A 23 18.41 19.84 -11.92
N VAL A 24 17.58 18.82 -12.09
CA VAL A 24 17.86 17.61 -12.88
C VAL A 24 17.31 17.85 -14.29
N PRO A 25 18.12 17.74 -15.36
CA PRO A 25 17.63 17.81 -16.73
C PRO A 25 16.94 16.50 -17.16
N PRO A 26 15.97 16.52 -18.08
CA PRO A 26 15.40 15.30 -18.65
C PRO A 26 16.37 14.71 -19.69
N ASP A 27 16.70 13.43 -19.55
CA ASP A 27 17.50 12.68 -20.52
C ASP A 27 16.62 12.24 -21.70
N ASP A 28 16.81 12.90 -22.83
CA ASP A 28 16.32 12.50 -24.15
C ASP A 28 17.27 11.46 -24.77
N VAL A 29 16.98 10.15 -24.73
CA VAL A 29 17.62 9.19 -25.65
C VAL A 29 16.65 8.04 -26.00
N TYR A 30 15.97 8.19 -27.13
CA TYR A 30 15.32 7.10 -27.86
C TYR A 30 16.36 6.45 -28.80
N ILE A 31 16.65 5.16 -28.62
CA ILE A 31 17.41 4.34 -29.57
C ILE A 31 16.55 3.12 -29.95
N PRO A 32 16.09 2.98 -31.19
CA PRO A 32 15.56 1.72 -31.69
C PRO A 32 16.68 0.91 -32.34
N SER A 33 17.09 -0.20 -31.72
CA SER A 33 18.04 -1.13 -32.34
C SER A 33 17.31 -2.13 -33.24
N THR A 34 17.66 -2.08 -34.52
CA THR A 34 17.20 -2.92 -35.61
C THR A 34 18.06 -4.20 -35.69
N LEU A 35 17.39 -5.34 -35.86
CA LEU A 35 17.77 -6.55 -36.62
C LEU A 35 19.25 -7.01 -36.68
N ALA A 36 19.51 -8.23 -36.18
CA ALA A 36 20.34 -9.25 -36.85
C ALA A 36 20.14 -10.66 -36.24
N PRO A 37 19.92 -11.73 -37.04
CA PRO A 37 19.80 -13.14 -36.59
C PRO A 37 21.02 -14.01 -36.97
N VAL A 38 21.38 -15.01 -36.14
CA VAL A 38 22.26 -16.17 -36.46
C VAL A 38 21.93 -17.27 -35.43
N GLU A 39 21.23 -18.37 -35.73
CA GLU A 39 21.65 -19.65 -36.35
C GLU A 39 22.71 -20.47 -35.57
N SER A 40 22.40 -21.76 -35.36
CA SER A 40 23.19 -22.91 -34.81
C SER A 40 22.60 -23.48 -33.51
N THR A 41 22.44 -24.79 -33.30
CA THR A 41 22.93 -25.98 -34.01
C THR A 41 22.25 -27.22 -33.40
N MET A 42 21.79 -28.15 -34.28
CA MET A 42 21.80 -29.65 -34.23
C MET A 42 21.38 -30.40 -32.94
N ALA A 43 20.75 -31.59 -32.92
CA ALA A 43 20.47 -32.66 -33.88
C ALA A 43 19.52 -33.73 -33.25
N PRO A 44 19.04 -34.76 -34.01
CA PRO A 44 17.77 -35.48 -33.82
C PRO A 44 17.85 -37.03 -33.64
N GLY A 45 16.70 -37.71 -33.50
CA GLY A 45 16.48 -39.17 -33.69
C GLY A 45 14.99 -39.53 -33.59
N VAL A 46 14.20 -39.77 -34.66
CA VAL A 46 14.08 -40.99 -35.51
C VAL A 46 13.52 -42.17 -34.65
N SER A 47 12.35 -42.81 -34.87
CA SER A 47 11.83 -43.39 -36.11
C SER A 47 10.46 -44.13 -35.92
N THR A 48 9.64 -44.18 -36.99
CA THR A 48 8.76 -45.29 -37.48
C THR A 48 7.53 -45.72 -36.63
N MET A 49 6.28 -45.87 -37.12
CA MET A 49 5.76 -46.53 -38.34
C MET A 49 4.33 -46.02 -38.74
N THR A 50 4.14 -45.88 -40.05
CA THR A 50 2.94 -45.61 -40.88
C THR A 50 2.29 -46.93 -41.37
N PRO A 51 1.41 -47.01 -42.41
CA PRO A 51 0.34 -46.13 -42.96
C PRO A 51 -0.95 -46.90 -43.38
N GLY A 52 -2.00 -46.21 -43.86
CA GLY A 52 -3.09 -46.86 -44.64
C GLY A 52 -4.07 -45.92 -45.36
N GLY A 53 -3.82 -45.68 -46.66
CA GLY A 53 -4.79 -45.40 -47.73
C GLY A 53 -5.48 -44.02 -47.79
N ILE A 54 -5.94 -43.48 -48.93
CA ILE A 54 -5.74 -43.77 -50.35
C ILE A 54 -6.46 -42.63 -51.13
N TYR A 55 -5.87 -42.23 -52.26
CA TYR A 55 -6.40 -41.54 -53.46
C TYR A 55 -7.12 -40.16 -53.43
N THR A 56 -6.54 -39.28 -54.25
CA THR A 56 -7.13 -38.50 -55.38
C THR A 56 -7.13 -36.98 -55.25
N SER A 57 -6.41 -36.40 -56.21
CA SER A 57 -6.28 -35.03 -56.69
C SER A 57 -7.58 -34.29 -56.98
N ALA A 58 -7.61 -32.98 -56.69
CA ALA A 58 -8.03 -31.94 -57.64
C ALA A 58 -7.65 -30.56 -57.07
N GLU A 59 -7.27 -29.68 -57.97
CA GLU A 59 -6.75 -28.34 -57.77
C GLU A 59 -7.78 -27.35 -57.19
N THR A 60 -7.25 -26.18 -56.80
CA THR A 60 -7.96 -24.88 -56.75
C THR A 60 -8.73 -24.62 -55.46
N GLU A 61 -8.13 -23.81 -54.58
CA GLU A 61 -8.54 -22.42 -54.31
C GLU A 61 -7.75 -21.93 -53.10
N ALA A 62 -7.06 -20.80 -53.25
CA ALA A 62 -6.34 -20.16 -52.16
C ALA A 62 -7.35 -19.73 -51.08
N PRO A 63 -7.17 -20.11 -49.81
CA PRO A 63 -7.98 -19.55 -48.76
C PRO A 63 -7.49 -18.12 -48.51
N GLU A 64 -8.42 -17.16 -48.58
CA GLU A 64 -8.23 -15.83 -48.03
C GLU A 64 -7.58 -15.95 -46.63
N VAL A 65 -6.42 -15.33 -46.49
CA VAL A 65 -5.76 -15.16 -45.21
C VAL A 65 -6.67 -14.24 -44.39
N THR A 66 -7.59 -14.85 -43.66
CA THR A 66 -8.39 -14.18 -42.64
C THR A 66 -7.42 -13.70 -41.59
N MET A 67 -7.11 -12.41 -41.63
CA MET A 67 -6.39 -11.70 -40.60
C MET A 67 -7.21 -11.84 -39.32
N MET A 68 -6.88 -12.85 -38.51
CA MET A 68 -7.33 -12.96 -37.13
C MET A 68 -6.74 -11.76 -36.40
N THR A 69 -7.51 -10.67 -36.32
CA THR A 69 -7.25 -9.55 -35.43
C THR A 69 -7.18 -10.12 -34.02
N THR A 70 -5.96 -10.35 -33.55
CA THR A 70 -5.70 -10.72 -32.16
C THR A 70 -6.21 -9.55 -31.33
N PRO A 71 -7.18 -9.74 -30.43
CA PRO A 71 -7.54 -8.66 -29.51
C PRO A 71 -6.26 -8.33 -28.75
N ALA A 72 -5.85 -7.08 -28.83
CA ALA A 72 -4.82 -6.54 -27.95
C ALA A 72 -5.31 -6.84 -26.54
N MET A 73 -4.67 -7.81 -25.87
CA MET A 73 -4.72 -7.84 -24.42
C MET A 73 -4.13 -6.51 -23.99
N GLU A 74 -4.99 -5.63 -23.51
CA GLU A 74 -4.57 -4.54 -22.64
C GLU A 74 -3.93 -5.22 -21.43
N SER A 75 -2.63 -5.47 -21.56
CA SER A 75 -1.73 -5.68 -20.43
C SER A 75 -1.79 -4.37 -19.65
N SER A 76 -2.77 -4.28 -18.76
CA SER A 76 -2.85 -3.27 -17.72
C SER A 76 -1.73 -3.56 -16.72
N THR A 77 -0.51 -3.30 -17.16
CA THR A 77 0.73 -3.33 -16.39
C THR A 77 1.18 -1.88 -16.27
N VAL A 78 0.40 -1.08 -15.55
CA VAL A 78 0.75 0.29 -15.18
C VAL A 78 0.40 0.48 -13.71
N THR A 79 1.35 0.08 -12.87
CA THR A 79 1.68 0.70 -11.58
C THR A 79 0.52 0.96 -10.62
N GLU A 80 -0.07 -0.09 -10.04
CA GLU A 80 -0.82 0.02 -8.77
C GLU A 80 0.14 0.31 -7.61
N GLN A 81 0.78 1.46 -7.64
CA GLN A 81 1.14 2.17 -6.42
C GLN A 81 0.16 3.33 -6.23
N LEU A 82 -1.12 3.03 -6.47
CA LEU A 82 -2.24 3.92 -6.20
C LEU A 82 -2.29 4.13 -4.67
N CYS A 83 -2.44 5.37 -4.26
CA CYS A 83 -2.54 5.79 -2.87
C CYS A 83 -3.37 4.82 -2.02
N LYS A 84 -2.79 4.33 -0.92
CA LYS A 84 -3.50 3.48 0.05
C LYS A 84 -4.69 4.20 0.70
N ILE A 85 -4.59 5.52 0.81
CA ILE A 85 -5.63 6.41 1.33
C ILE A 85 -5.72 7.59 0.38
N SER A 86 -6.90 7.84 -0.18
CA SER A 86 -7.22 9.00 -0.98
C SER A 86 -8.66 9.42 -0.72
N ALA A 87 -9.01 10.66 -1.09
CA ALA A 87 -10.38 11.13 -0.98
C ALA A 87 -11.38 10.29 -1.81
N ALA A 88 -10.90 9.67 -2.90
CA ALA A 88 -11.71 8.80 -3.76
C ALA A 88 -12.02 7.44 -3.11
N THR A 89 -11.06 6.86 -2.40
CA THR A 89 -11.21 5.54 -1.74
C THR A 89 -11.81 5.64 -0.34
N CYS A 90 -11.77 6.83 0.25
CA CYS A 90 -12.11 7.06 1.65
C CYS A 90 -12.87 8.39 1.84
N PRO A 91 -14.14 8.45 1.38
CA PRO A 91 -14.92 9.69 1.43
C PRO A 91 -15.29 10.12 2.87
N ASP A 92 -15.27 9.20 3.83
CA ASP A 92 -15.79 9.42 5.19
C ASP A 92 -14.69 9.39 6.28
N LEU A 93 -13.46 9.81 5.96
CA LEU A 93 -12.38 9.87 6.95
C LEU A 93 -12.73 10.74 8.16
N ALA A 94 -13.56 11.77 7.97
CA ALA A 94 -13.99 12.67 9.03
C ALA A 94 -14.87 12.00 10.11
N SER A 95 -15.51 10.87 9.83
CA SER A 95 -16.29 10.14 10.85
C SER A 95 -15.44 9.29 11.78
N VAL A 96 -14.24 8.90 11.31
CA VAL A 96 -13.30 8.05 12.06
C VAL A 96 -12.23 8.90 12.75
N ILE A 97 -11.86 10.05 12.15
CA ILE A 97 -10.79 10.91 12.67
C ILE A 97 -11.33 11.89 13.72
N SER A 98 -10.66 11.96 14.87
CA SER A 98 -10.99 12.88 15.97
C SER A 98 -9.73 13.50 16.59
N GLY A 99 -9.90 14.53 17.43
CA GLY A 99 -8.81 15.17 18.16
C GLY A 99 -7.79 15.90 17.27
N GLN A 100 -6.50 15.82 17.63
CA GLN A 100 -5.40 16.55 16.98
C GLN A 100 -4.71 15.74 15.87
N VAL A 101 -5.49 15.08 15.02
CA VAL A 101 -4.99 14.37 13.83
C VAL A 101 -4.85 15.37 12.67
N ALA A 102 -3.64 15.48 12.14
CA ALA A 102 -3.34 16.21 10.92
C ALA A 102 -3.48 15.29 9.69
N MET A 103 -4.24 15.77 8.70
CA MET A 103 -4.38 15.16 7.39
C MET A 103 -3.59 15.99 6.38
N THR A 104 -2.55 15.40 5.78
CA THR A 104 -1.78 16.04 4.71
C THR A 104 -1.95 15.25 3.43
N THR A 105 -2.04 15.93 2.29
CA THR A 105 -2.04 15.28 0.98
C THR A 105 -0.68 15.47 0.34
N ASP A 106 -0.06 14.38 -0.10
CA ASP A 106 1.20 14.45 -0.85
C ASP A 106 0.98 14.91 -2.30
N THR A 107 2.07 14.99 -3.06
CA THR A 107 2.03 15.41 -4.47
C THR A 107 1.24 14.47 -5.37
N ASP A 108 1.05 13.22 -4.95
CA ASP A 108 0.36 12.18 -5.71
C ASP A 108 -1.13 12.07 -5.32
N GLY A 109 -1.60 12.91 -4.39
CA GLY A 109 -2.97 12.91 -3.90
C GLY A 109 -3.23 11.91 -2.78
N CYS A 110 -2.19 11.29 -2.22
CA CYS A 110 -2.31 10.34 -1.12
C CYS A 110 -2.45 11.11 0.19
N ILE A 111 -3.41 10.68 1.00
CA ILE A 111 -3.64 11.24 2.33
C ILE A 111 -2.72 10.53 3.32
N GLU A 112 -1.93 11.32 4.04
CA GLU A 112 -1.13 10.88 5.17
C GLU A 112 -1.74 11.41 6.47
N LEU A 113 -1.87 10.51 7.45
CA LEU A 113 -2.41 10.81 8.77
C LEU A 113 -1.27 10.91 9.78
N SER A 114 -1.23 11.96 10.58
CA SER A 114 -0.21 12.15 11.62
C SER A 114 -0.80 12.85 12.84
N CYS A 115 -0.18 12.69 14.01
CA CYS A 115 -0.54 13.48 15.18
C CYS A 115 0.21 14.82 15.17
N VAL A 116 -0.47 15.89 15.57
CA VAL A 116 0.21 17.16 15.90
C VAL A 116 1.26 16.88 16.98
N PRO A 117 2.49 17.44 16.88
CA PRO A 117 3.54 17.18 17.86
C PRO A 117 3.09 17.41 19.30
N GLY A 118 3.34 16.42 20.16
CA GLY A 118 2.97 16.44 21.59
C GLY A 118 1.69 15.68 21.93
N ASN A 119 1.01 15.09 20.96
CA ASN A 119 -0.17 14.26 21.16
C ASN A 119 0.13 12.78 20.90
N ASP A 120 -0.54 11.91 21.64
CA ASP A 120 -0.41 10.46 21.56
C ASP A 120 -1.51 9.89 20.67
N PRO A 121 -1.17 9.04 19.68
CA PRO A 121 -2.21 8.40 18.88
C PRO A 121 -3.03 7.43 19.74
N SER A 122 -4.29 7.25 19.39
CA SER A 122 -5.16 6.20 19.89
C SER A 122 -6.02 5.69 18.74
N LEU A 123 -5.95 4.38 18.50
CA LEU A 123 -6.66 3.70 17.43
C LEU A 123 -7.49 2.58 18.04
N THR A 124 -8.79 2.59 17.77
CA THR A 124 -9.72 1.56 18.23
C THR A 124 -10.43 0.90 17.07
N ALA A 125 -10.77 -0.38 17.23
CA ALA A 125 -11.54 -1.16 16.27
C ALA A 125 -12.40 -2.18 16.99
N SER A 126 -13.45 -2.65 16.33
CA SER A 126 -14.31 -3.74 16.83
C SER A 126 -13.85 -5.09 16.31
N PHE A 127 -13.92 -6.13 17.14
CA PHE A 127 -13.69 -7.51 16.68
C PHE A 127 -14.71 -7.93 15.60
N ASP A 128 -15.94 -7.43 15.66
CA ASP A 128 -16.99 -7.72 14.65
C ASP A 128 -16.65 -7.17 13.26
N ASN A 129 -15.79 -6.15 13.21
CA ASN A 129 -15.33 -5.52 11.97
C ASN A 129 -13.82 -5.77 11.73
N SER A 130 -13.29 -6.88 12.23
CA SER A 130 -11.89 -7.26 12.13
C SER A 130 -11.68 -8.71 11.67
N GLU A 131 -10.55 -8.96 11.03
CA GLU A 131 -10.02 -10.30 10.73
C GLU A 131 -9.22 -10.89 11.92
N ILE A 132 -9.02 -10.10 12.98
CA ILE A 132 -8.43 -10.55 14.25
C ILE A 132 -9.53 -11.22 15.06
N PRO A 133 -9.36 -12.49 15.46
CA PRO A 133 -10.32 -13.14 16.33
C PRO A 133 -10.23 -12.58 17.77
N PRO A 134 -11.37 -12.48 18.49
CA PRO A 134 -11.38 -12.24 19.93
C PRO A 134 -10.43 -13.20 20.67
N PRO A 135 -9.50 -12.71 21.51
CA PRO A 135 -8.59 -13.57 22.27
C PRO A 135 -9.30 -14.46 23.28
N THR A 136 -10.41 -13.99 23.85
CA THR A 136 -11.26 -14.75 24.75
C THR A 136 -12.72 -14.70 24.30
N PRO A 137 -13.56 -15.65 24.72
CA PRO A 137 -15.01 -15.58 24.47
C PRO A 137 -15.68 -14.33 25.06
N GLY A 138 -15.07 -13.69 26.06
CA GLY A 138 -15.58 -12.46 26.67
C GLY A 138 -15.42 -11.23 25.78
N ASP A 139 -14.46 -11.25 24.85
CA ASP A 139 -14.16 -10.12 23.96
C ASP A 139 -15.03 -10.13 22.67
N VAL A 140 -15.96 -11.07 22.53
CA VAL A 140 -16.82 -11.17 21.35
C VAL A 140 -17.80 -10.00 21.33
N GLY A 141 -17.81 -9.22 20.24
CA GLY A 141 -18.61 -8.01 20.11
C GLY A 141 -18.03 -6.77 20.79
N ASP A 142 -16.89 -6.92 21.46
CA ASP A 142 -16.17 -5.80 22.08
C ASP A 142 -15.25 -5.10 21.08
N ASP A 143 -14.81 -3.92 21.50
CA ASP A 143 -13.73 -3.18 20.85
C ASP A 143 -12.36 -3.58 21.41
N PHE A 144 -11.30 -3.24 20.70
CA PHE A 144 -9.92 -3.33 21.14
C PHE A 144 -9.16 -2.08 20.73
N SER A 145 -8.10 -1.76 21.46
CA SER A 145 -7.17 -0.69 21.11
C SER A 145 -5.91 -1.27 20.48
N ILE A 146 -5.38 -0.58 19.47
CA ILE A 146 -4.07 -0.90 18.91
C ILE A 146 -3.01 -0.21 19.77
N ARG A 147 -2.03 -0.98 20.24
CA ARG A 147 -0.97 -0.48 21.12
C ARG A 147 -0.13 0.59 20.42
N VAL A 148 0.07 1.69 21.14
CA VAL A 148 0.86 2.84 20.67
C VAL A 148 2.28 2.76 21.22
N PRO A 149 3.29 3.18 20.44
CA PRO A 149 4.66 3.20 20.93
C PRO A 149 4.84 4.31 21.96
N LEU A 150 5.67 4.04 22.96
CA LEU A 150 6.08 4.99 23.98
C LEU A 150 7.62 5.10 23.91
N PRO A 151 8.19 6.21 23.42
CA PRO A 151 7.51 7.48 23.12
C PRO A 151 6.76 7.48 21.77
N PRO A 152 5.70 8.30 21.63
CA PRO A 152 4.91 8.43 20.40
C PRO A 152 5.73 8.89 19.18
N GLN A 153 6.88 9.51 19.44
CA GLN A 153 7.84 9.96 18.42
C GLN A 153 8.40 8.81 17.58
N GLU A 154 8.22 7.56 18.02
CA GLU A 154 8.58 6.37 17.23
C GLU A 154 7.65 6.13 16.03
N VAL A 155 6.50 6.81 15.94
CA VAL A 155 5.65 6.82 14.74
C VAL A 155 6.30 7.70 13.66
N VAL A 156 7.51 7.33 13.25
CA VAL A 156 8.29 7.99 12.21
C VAL A 156 7.63 7.70 10.86
N GLY A 157 7.23 8.76 10.15
CA GLY A 157 6.57 8.64 8.85
C GLY A 157 5.04 8.53 8.92
N GLY A 158 4.44 8.92 10.05
CA GLY A 158 3.00 9.04 10.20
C GLY A 158 2.27 7.75 10.57
N LEU A 159 1.00 7.90 10.92
CA LEU A 159 0.12 6.82 11.36
C LEU A 159 -0.11 5.83 10.22
N SER A 160 -0.17 6.30 8.96
CA SER A 160 -0.43 5.43 7.81
C SER A 160 0.69 4.41 7.63
N GLY A 161 1.95 4.85 7.72
CA GLY A 161 3.11 3.97 7.58
C GLY A 161 3.24 2.96 8.73
N TYR A 162 3.06 3.45 9.96
CA TYR A 162 3.25 2.66 11.18
C TYR A 162 2.17 1.58 11.36
N TYR A 163 0.89 1.95 11.27
CA TYR A 163 -0.24 1.02 11.41
C TYR A 163 -0.66 0.37 10.08
N GLY A 164 0.03 0.69 8.99
CA GLY A 164 -0.28 0.17 7.66
C GLY A 164 -1.72 0.53 7.25
N LEU A 165 -2.12 1.79 7.43
CA LEU A 165 -3.48 2.21 7.18
C LEU A 165 -3.80 2.13 5.68
N VAL A 166 -4.98 1.60 5.38
CA VAL A 166 -5.51 1.44 4.02
C VAL A 166 -7.00 1.77 3.99
N CYS A 167 -7.48 2.22 2.85
CA CYS A 167 -8.90 2.42 2.61
C CYS A 167 -9.44 1.36 1.68
N GLU A 168 -10.37 0.56 2.19
CA GLU A 168 -11.01 -0.53 1.45
C GLU A 168 -12.50 -0.56 1.80
N ASN A 169 -13.36 -0.61 0.77
CA ASN A 169 -14.81 -0.59 0.93
C ASN A 169 -15.31 0.62 1.74
N ASN A 170 -14.76 1.80 1.47
CA ASN A 170 -15.07 3.07 2.16
C ASN A 170 -14.78 3.08 3.67
N LYS A 171 -13.99 2.13 4.18
CA LYS A 171 -13.58 2.06 5.58
C LYS A 171 -12.06 2.22 5.69
N LEU A 172 -11.62 3.03 6.64
CA LEU A 172 -10.22 3.09 7.05
C LEU A 172 -9.91 1.84 7.87
N LYS A 173 -8.89 1.08 7.47
CA LYS A 173 -8.48 -0.15 8.13
C LYS A 173 -7.01 -0.10 8.51
N ALA A 174 -6.67 -0.65 9.68
CA ALA A 174 -5.29 -0.95 10.04
C ALA A 174 -4.90 -2.34 9.51
N THR A 175 -3.62 -2.50 9.16
CA THR A 175 -3.05 -3.78 8.69
C THR A 175 -1.78 -4.20 9.42
N LYS A 176 -1.24 -3.32 10.28
CA LYS A 176 -0.09 -3.61 11.13
C LYS A 176 -0.42 -3.30 12.57
N TYR A 177 0.11 -4.12 13.47
CA TYR A 177 -0.07 -4.05 14.91
C TYR A 177 1.30 -4.21 15.56
N PRO A 178 2.22 -3.24 15.40
CA PRO A 178 3.64 -3.43 15.76
C PRO A 178 3.86 -3.83 17.23
N LEU A 179 2.97 -3.40 18.12
CA LEU A 179 2.99 -3.68 19.55
C LEU A 179 1.80 -4.53 20.01
N GLY A 180 1.05 -5.11 19.08
CA GLY A 180 -0.18 -5.86 19.36
C GLY A 180 -1.40 -4.98 19.67
N ILE A 181 -2.37 -5.60 20.36
CA ILE A 181 -3.63 -4.98 20.78
C ILE A 181 -3.88 -5.22 22.27
N ASP A 182 -4.65 -4.33 22.89
CA ASP A 182 -5.27 -4.54 24.20
C ASP A 182 -6.78 -4.74 24.04
N THR A 183 -7.36 -5.63 24.86
CA THR A 183 -8.81 -5.80 24.94
C THR A 183 -9.35 -5.22 26.24
N TYR A 184 -10.63 -4.83 26.27
CA TYR A 184 -11.23 -4.24 27.47
C TYR A 184 -11.45 -5.24 28.59
N THR A 185 -11.73 -6.51 28.25
CA THR A 185 -12.04 -7.55 29.24
C THR A 185 -10.84 -8.43 29.59
N GLY A 186 -9.84 -8.47 28.70
CA GLY A 186 -8.65 -9.29 28.85
C GLY A 186 -7.52 -8.57 29.59
N SER A 187 -6.69 -9.36 30.27
CA SER A 187 -5.38 -8.91 30.74
C SER A 187 -4.31 -9.43 29.80
N GLY A 188 -3.57 -8.53 29.14
CA GLY A 188 -2.42 -8.89 28.33
C GLY A 188 -2.36 -8.15 27.00
N ILE A 189 -1.27 -8.39 26.28
CA ILE A 189 -1.04 -7.86 24.94
C ILE A 189 -1.14 -9.03 23.97
N PHE A 190 -1.99 -8.90 22.96
CA PHE A 190 -2.19 -9.95 21.96
C PHE A 190 -1.59 -9.54 20.62
N GLY A 191 -0.93 -10.47 19.93
CA GLY A 191 -0.36 -10.23 18.60
C GLY A 191 0.92 -9.37 18.57
N ALA A 192 1.55 -9.09 19.71
CA ALA A 192 2.82 -8.38 19.78
C ALA A 192 4.00 -9.16 19.16
N ASP A 193 3.83 -10.45 18.92
CA ASP A 193 4.74 -11.30 18.15
C ASP A 193 4.63 -11.10 16.62
N GLY A 194 3.74 -10.19 16.19
CA GLY A 194 3.48 -9.91 14.78
C GLY A 194 2.47 -10.86 14.13
N SER A 195 1.87 -11.80 14.87
CA SER A 195 0.88 -12.75 14.35
C SER A 195 -0.39 -12.10 13.77
N TYR A 196 -0.65 -10.82 14.12
CA TYR A 196 -1.78 -10.05 13.57
C TYR A 196 -1.39 -9.17 12.38
N ASN A 197 -0.11 -9.01 12.06
CA ASN A 197 0.31 -8.23 10.90
C ASN A 197 -0.22 -8.88 9.60
N GLY A 198 -0.83 -8.06 8.75
CA GLY A 198 -1.51 -8.49 7.52
C GLY A 198 -3.00 -8.76 7.69
N LYS A 199 -3.50 -8.92 8.92
CA LYS A 199 -4.94 -8.94 9.20
C LYS A 199 -5.49 -7.52 9.13
N LYS A 200 -6.73 -7.37 8.70
CA LYS A 200 -7.39 -6.07 8.57
C LYS A 200 -8.38 -5.82 9.71
N SER A 201 -8.34 -4.63 10.31
CA SER A 201 -9.36 -4.16 11.26
C SER A 201 -9.92 -2.83 10.80
N ALA A 202 -11.24 -2.73 10.61
CA ALA A 202 -11.87 -1.44 10.38
C ALA A 202 -11.80 -0.60 11.65
N LEU A 203 -11.25 0.61 11.53
CA LEU A 203 -11.07 1.53 12.65
C LEU A 203 -12.41 2.22 12.95
N ASN A 204 -12.77 2.21 14.22
CA ASN A 204 -13.91 2.97 14.75
C ASN A 204 -13.48 4.42 14.98
N ILE A 205 -12.28 4.61 15.57
CA ILE A 205 -11.72 5.92 15.89
C ILE A 205 -10.20 5.92 15.63
N VAL A 206 -9.72 7.02 15.05
CA VAL A 206 -8.32 7.44 15.03
C VAL A 206 -8.25 8.82 15.66
N GLN A 207 -7.61 8.93 16.81
CA GLN A 207 -7.49 10.21 17.51
C GLN A 207 -6.07 10.47 17.99
N CYS A 208 -5.76 11.74 18.23
CA CYS A 208 -4.52 12.16 18.89
C CYS A 208 -4.86 13.14 20.01
N GLU A 209 -4.39 12.88 21.23
CA GLU A 209 -4.67 13.66 22.44
C GLU A 209 -3.44 13.88 23.34
#